data_AF-A0A2K1KA52-F1
#
_entry.id   AF-A0A2K1KA52-F1
#
_cell.length_a   1.000
_cell.length_b   1.000
_cell.length_c   1.000
_cell.angle_alpha   90.00
_cell.angle_beta   90.00
_cell.angle_gamma   90.00
#
_symmetry.space_group_name_H-M   'P 1'
#
loop_
_entity.id
_entity.type
_entity.pdbx_description
1 polymer ?
#
loop_
_entity_poly.entity_id
_entity_poly.type
_entity_poly.pdbx_seq_one_letter_code
_entity_poly.pdbx_strand_id
1 'polypeptide(L)' 'LNKLPVEVLINQGREFFGSFEALSTKALIDHCITPRNHLESDGLAKRIIHIIKCGLQKYELFYSNYRN' A
#
# COMPACT_ATOMS: atom_id res chain seq x y z
N LEU A 1 8.25 -14.37 23.00
CA LEU A 1 8.16 -13.48 21.83
C LEU A 1 6.85 -12.69 21.96
N ASN A 2 6.91 -11.40 22.28
CA ASN A 2 5.73 -10.56 22.23
C ASN A 2 5.38 -10.41 20.74
N LYS A 3 4.31 -11.07 20.28
CA LYS A 3 3.78 -10.81 18.93
C LYS A 3 3.35 -9.35 18.90
N LEU A 4 4.02 -8.54 18.09
CA LEU A 4 3.51 -7.22 17.77
C LEU A 4 2.14 -7.41 17.09
N PRO A 5 1.10 -6.65 17.48
CA PRO A 5 -0.16 -6.69 16.77
C PRO A 5 0.07 -6.34 15.30
N VAL A 6 -0.57 -7.09 14.40
CA VAL A 6 -0.57 -6.76 12.98
C VAL A 6 -1.41 -5.51 12.83
N GLU A 7 -0.76 -4.38 12.56
CA GLU A 7 -1.41 -3.10 12.32
C GLU A 7 -1.42 -2.80 10.83
N VAL A 8 -2.58 -2.38 10.31
CA VAL A 8 -2.74 -1.99 8.91
C VAL A 8 -3.06 -0.51 8.84
N LEU A 9 -2.13 0.25 8.28
CA LEU A 9 -2.32 1.66 7.99
C LEU A 9 -2.95 1.82 6.60
N ILE A 10 -4.16 2.39 6.55
CA ILE A 10 -4.90 2.65 5.31
C ILE A 10 -4.96 4.14 5.01
N ASN A 11 -4.93 4.49 3.73
CA ASN A 11 -5.14 5.86 3.29
C ASN A 11 -6.61 6.27 3.48
N GLN A 12 -6.96 7.50 3.11
CA GLN A 12 -8.34 8.01 3.20
C GLN A 12 -9.25 7.56 2.05
N GLY A 13 -8.81 6.55 1.29
CA GLY A 13 -9.56 5.96 0.20
C GLY A 13 -10.85 5.32 0.70
N ARG A 14 -11.93 5.51 -0.05
CA ARG A 14 -13.23 4.97 0.35
C ARG A 14 -13.34 3.46 0.13
N GLU A 15 -12.43 2.88 -0.64
CA GLU A 15 -12.32 1.45 -0.90
C GLU A 15 -12.09 0.61 0.37
N PHE A 16 -11.61 1.23 1.45
CA PHE A 16 -11.39 0.58 2.74
C PHE A 16 -12.55 0.73 3.71
N PHE A 17 -13.60 1.50 3.38
CA PHE A 17 -14.80 1.60 4.20
C PHE A 17 -15.74 0.40 3.99
N GLY A 18 -16.40 -0.06 5.05
CA GLY A 18 -17.40 -1.11 5.00
C GLY A 18 -16.79 -2.52 5.09
N SER A 19 -16.72 -3.25 3.98
CA SER A 19 -16.35 -4.67 3.99
C SER A 19 -14.94 -4.93 4.53
N PHE A 20 -13.98 -4.05 4.20
CA PHE A 20 -12.61 -4.16 4.69
C PHE A 20 -12.52 -3.92 6.20
N GLU A 21 -13.14 -2.85 6.71
CA GLU A 21 -13.25 -2.54 8.14
C GLU A 21 -13.92 -3.69 8.92
N ALA A 22 -15.01 -4.26 8.39
CA ALA A 22 -15.70 -5.39 9.00
C ALA A 22 -14.81 -6.65 9.06
N LEU A 23 -14.05 -6.93 8.00
CA LEU A 23 -13.10 -8.05 7.95
C LEU A 23 -11.95 -7.85 8.93
N SER A 24 -11.35 -6.66 8.97
CA SER A 24 -10.26 -6.32 9.89
C SER A 24 -10.69 -6.44 11.35
N THR A 25 -11.89 -5.94 11.67
CA THR A 25 -12.49 -6.08 13.00
C THR A 25 -12.70 -7.55 13.37
N LYS A 26 -13.28 -8.36 12.46
CA LYS A 26 -13.51 -9.80 12.68
C LYS A 26 -12.20 -10.57 12.85
N ALA A 27 -11.15 -10.15 12.16
CA ALA A 27 -9.82 -10.76 12.23
C ALA A 27 -8.98 -10.26 13.43
N LEU A 28 -9.50 -9.34 14.25
CA LEU A 28 -8.77 -8.68 15.33
C LEU A 28 -7.47 -8.02 14.82
N ILE A 29 -7.53 -7.48 13.60
CA ILE A 29 -6.46 -6.71 12.98
C ILE A 29 -6.71 -5.25 13.33
N ASP A 30 -5.72 -4.63 13.97
CA ASP A 30 -5.77 -3.21 14.24
C ASP A 30 -5.60 -2.45 12.94
N HIS A 31 -6.44 -1.45 12.70
CA HIS A 31 -6.41 -0.68 11.47
C HIS A 31 -6.61 0.80 11.72
N CYS A 32 -5.70 1.60 11.16
CA CYS A 32 -5.63 3.04 11.37
C CYS A 32 -5.79 3.77 10.04
N ILE A 33 -6.57 4.85 10.03
CA ILE A 33 -6.68 5.74 8.86
C ILE A 33 -5.65 6.85 9.00
N THR A 34 -4.82 7.05 7.97
CA THR A 34 -3.84 8.15 7.94
C THR A 34 -4.53 9.51 8.14
N PRO A 35 -4.00 10.39 9.01
CA PRO A 35 -4.53 11.75 9.19
C PRO A 35 -4.54 12.55 7.89
N ARG A 36 -5.54 13.43 7.74
CA ARG A 36 -5.67 14.28 6.55
C ARG A 36 -4.44 15.19 6.48
N ASN A 37 -3.76 15.19 5.34
CA ASN A 37 -2.53 15.95 5.05
C ASN A 37 -1.21 15.35 5.57
N HIS A 38 -1.20 14.15 6.18
CA HIS A 38 0.05 13.51 6.57
C HIS A 38 0.57 12.55 5.48
N LEU A 39 1.01 13.12 4.36
CA LEU A 39 1.55 12.38 3.20
C LEU A 39 2.73 11.47 3.56
N GLU A 40 3.43 11.72 4.67
CA GLU A 40 4.60 10.95 5.12
C GLU A 40 4.24 9.64 5.83
N SER A 41 3.03 9.52 6.39
CA SER A 41 2.58 8.29 7.05
C SER A 41 2.53 7.08 6.10
N ASP A 42 2.42 7.34 4.79
CA ASP A 42 2.45 6.36 3.71
C ASP A 42 3.79 6.34 2.94
N GLY A 43 4.87 6.86 3.53
CA GLY A 43 6.15 7.05 2.85
C GLY A 43 6.78 5.75 2.33
N LEU A 44 6.64 4.65 3.08
CA LEU A 44 7.17 3.34 2.66
C LEU A 44 6.38 2.77 1.48
N ALA A 45 5.04 2.76 1.54
CA ALA A 45 4.24 2.20 0.44
C ALA A 45 4.43 3.03 -0.83
N LYS A 46 4.47 4.37 -0.73
CA LYS A 46 4.80 5.25 -1.87
C LYS A 46 6.16 4.93 -2.47
N ARG A 47 7.18 4.72 -1.64
CA ARG A 47 8.52 4.37 -2.11
C ARG A 47 8.53 3.02 -2.82
N ILE A 48 7.84 2.02 -2.29
CA ILE A 48 7.71 0.70 -2.94
C ILE A 48 6.97 0.82 -4.28
N ILE A 49 5.84 1.54 -4.32
CA ILE A 49 5.09 1.79 -5.56
C ILE A 49 5.98 2.47 -6.60
N HIS A 50 6.80 3.45 -6.20
CA HIS A 50 7.74 4.12 -7.09
C HIS A 50 8.77 3.14 -7.66
N ILE A 51 9.38 2.30 -6.82
CA ILE A 51 10.34 1.28 -7.25
C ILE A 51 9.70 0.31 -8.26
N ILE A 52 8.49 -0.17 -7.99
CA ILE A 52 7.76 -1.09 -8.89
C ILE A 52 7.49 -0.40 -10.23
N LYS A 53 7.00 0.84 -10.23
CA LYS A 53 6.74 1.61 -11.45
C LYS A 53 8.00 1.80 -12.29
N CYS A 54 9.12 2.18 -11.67
CA CYS A 54 10.39 2.31 -12.37
C CYS A 54 10.89 0.97 -12.93
N GLY A 55 10.69 -0.14 -12.22
CA GLY A 55 11.01 -1.48 -12.70
C GLY A 55 10.19 -1.87 -13.93
N LEU A 56 8.88 -1.63 -13.90
CA LEU A 56 7.99 -1.91 -15.02
C LEU A 56 8.32 -1.06 -16.25
N GLN A 57 8.58 0.24 -16.07
CA GLN A 57 9.01 1.12 -17.17
C GLN A 57 10.30 0.64 -17.82
N LYS A 58 11.28 0.19 -17.02
CA LYS A 58 12.51 -0.42 -17.57
C LYS A 58 12.18 -1.66 -18.38
N TYR A 59 11.33 -2.55 -17.86
CA TYR A 59 10.94 -3.77 -18.57
C TYR A 59 10.25 -3.47 -19.90
N GLU A 60 9.33 -2.50 -19.93
CA GLU A 60 8.65 -2.05 -21.15
C GLU A 60 9.62 -1.46 -22.18
N LEU A 61 10.58 -0.63 -21.73
CA LEU A 61 11.65 -0.10 -22.58
C LEU A 61 12.53 -1.22 -23.14
N PHE A 62 12.92 -2.21 -22.32
CA PHE A 62 13.70 -3.36 -22.80
C PHE A 62 12.93 -4.21 -23.80
N TYR A 63 11.65 -4.47 -23.56
CA TYR A 63 10.79 -5.24 -24.46
C TYR A 63 10.61 -4.53 -25.81
N SER A 64 10.47 -3.21 -25.79
CA SER A 64 10.32 -2.40 -27.01
C SER A 64 11.60 -2.34 -27.85
N ASN A 65 12.77 -2.33 -27.20
CA ASN A 65 14.07 -2.35 -27.89
C ASN A 65 14.43 -3.72 -28.48
N TYR A 66 13.85 -4.82 -27.97
CA TYR A 66 14.08 -6.16 -28.52
C TYR A 66 13.16 -6.49 -29.72
N ARG A 67 12.11 -5.69 -29.94
CA ARG A 67 11.11 -5.89 -31.00
C ARG A 67 11.35 -5.02 -32.25
N ASN A 68 12.28 -4.07 -32.19
CA ASN A 68 12.78 -3.28 -33.32
C ASN A 68 14.10 -3.84 -33.82
#